data_AF-A0A917LIF9-F1
#
_entry.id   AF-A0A917LIF9-F1
#
_cell.length_a   1.000
_cell.length_b   1.000
_cell.length_c   1.000
_cell.angle_alpha   90.00
_cell.angle_beta   90.00
_cell.angle_gamma   90.00
#
_symmetry.space_group_name_H-M   'P 1'
#
loop_
_entity.id
_entity.type
_entity.pdbx_description
1 polymer ?
#
loop_
_entity_poly.entity_id
_entity_poly.type
_entity_poly.pdbx_seq_one_letter_code
_entity_poly.pdbx_strand_id
1 'polypeptide(L)'
;MGCEILQSIPKNSYQTREIITRFSVKDWANQTLRSYGPFSSSSNASVTVGLSGFTPNVSWTFNLYSSSVKDDSSLSEKYARWIFKLPLGTSTAKNTFVMKPGARITNAVGQVGFKSTHNIDYYKNLNSQKVYNTGSLTRYLNDR
;
A
#
# COMPACT_ATOMS: atom_id res chain seq x y z
N MET A 1 25.93 6.29 -14.96
CA MET A 1 25.06 5.12 -15.15
C MET A 1 23.71 5.44 -14.53
N GLY A 2 22.74 5.80 -15.38
CA GLY A 2 21.39 6.16 -14.94
C GLY A 2 20.57 4.91 -14.65
N CYS A 3 20.14 4.75 -13.40
CA CYS A 3 19.09 3.80 -13.05
C CYS A 3 17.75 4.47 -13.38
N GLU A 4 17.34 4.41 -14.65
CA GLU A 4 15.97 4.74 -15.01
C GLU A 4 15.10 3.60 -14.47
N ILE A 5 14.38 3.91 -13.39
CA ILE A 5 13.29 3.07 -12.90
C ILE A 5 12.31 2.95 -14.07
N LEU A 6 12.23 1.76 -14.68
CA LEU A 6 11.18 1.39 -15.62
C LEU A 6 9.84 1.39 -14.87
N GLN A 7 9.29 2.58 -14.63
CA GLN A 7 7.89 2.72 -14.30
C GLN A 7 7.15 2.28 -15.57
N SER A 8 6.60 1.07 -15.55
CA SER A 8 5.86 0.54 -16.69
C SER A 8 4.66 1.46 -16.94
N ILE A 9 4.76 2.34 -17.94
CA ILE A 9 3.60 3.02 -18.50
C ILE A 9 2.67 1.90 -18.96
N PRO A 10 1.44 1.77 -18.43
CA PRO A 10 0.52 0.74 -18.89
C PRO A 10 0.32 0.93 -20.40
N LYS A 11 0.77 -0.03 -21.22
CA LYS A 11 0.39 -0.06 -22.64
C LYS A 11 -1.14 -0.07 -22.69
N ASN A 12 -1.77 0.72 -23.56
CA ASN A 12 -3.22 0.98 -23.65
C ASN A 12 -4.17 -0.23 -23.52
N SER A 13 -3.68 -1.45 -23.70
CA SER A 13 -4.43 -2.70 -23.55
C SER A 13 -4.45 -3.29 -22.13
N TYR A 14 -3.56 -2.85 -21.24
CA TYR A 14 -3.38 -3.39 -19.90
C TYR A 14 -4.18 -2.61 -18.87
N GLN A 15 -4.74 -3.34 -17.91
CA GLN A 15 -5.53 -2.80 -16.82
C GLN A 15 -5.10 -3.47 -15.52
N THR A 16 -5.01 -2.68 -14.45
CA THR A 16 -4.79 -3.19 -13.11
C THR A 16 -6.14 -3.51 -12.46
N ARG A 17 -6.29 -4.73 -11.95
CA ARG A 17 -7.50 -5.17 -11.24
C ARG A 17 -7.37 -4.99 -9.74
N GLU A 18 -6.21 -5.33 -9.21
CA GLU A 18 -5.96 -5.36 -7.78
C GLU A 18 -4.54 -4.90 -7.49
N ILE A 19 -4.38 -4.11 -6.42
CA ILE A 19 -3.09 -3.76 -5.84
C ILE A 19 -3.14 -4.10 -4.36
N ILE A 20 -2.33 -5.07 -3.94
CA ILE A 20 -2.17 -5.44 -2.53
C ILE A 20 -0.91 -4.79 -2.01
N THR A 21 -1.00 -4.00 -0.96
CA THR A 21 0.15 -3.44 -0.24
C THR A 21 0.19 -3.97 1.18
N ARG A 22 1.35 -4.43 1.63
CA ARG A 22 1.54 -4.87 3.02
C ARG A 22 2.77 -4.20 3.62
N PHE A 23 2.62 -3.64 4.82
CA PHE A 23 3.70 -3.22 5.70
C PHE A 23 3.77 -4.16 6.89
N SER A 24 4.94 -4.70 7.19
CA SER A 24 5.15 -5.62 8.32
C SER A 24 6.36 -5.21 9.14
N VAL A 25 6.19 -5.24 10.47
CA VAL A 25 7.29 -5.17 11.44
C VAL A 25 7.39 -6.42 12.29
N LYS A 26 6.67 -7.49 11.90
CA LYS A 26 6.62 -8.77 12.63
C LYS A 26 8.00 -9.37 12.90
N ASP A 27 8.94 -9.19 11.97
CA ASP A 27 10.27 -9.78 12.04
C ASP A 27 11.23 -9.00 12.98
N TRP A 28 10.78 -7.88 13.55
CA TRP A 28 11.56 -7.07 14.47
C TRP A 28 10.97 -7.13 15.88
N ALA A 29 11.69 -7.78 16.79
CA ALA A 29 11.25 -8.02 18.16
C ALA A 29 10.91 -6.71 18.91
N ASN A 30 11.75 -5.69 18.75
CA ASN A 30 11.65 -4.42 19.47
C ASN A 30 10.74 -3.38 18.80
N GLN A 31 9.97 -3.79 17.78
CA GLN A 31 9.09 -2.91 17.05
C GLN A 31 7.61 -3.24 17.24
N THR A 32 6.80 -2.19 17.25
CA THR A 32 5.35 -2.26 17.41
C THR A 32 4.68 -1.44 16.32
N LEU A 33 3.71 -2.04 15.63
CA LEU A 33 2.77 -1.31 14.80
C LEU A 33 1.70 -0.70 15.72
N ARG A 34 1.53 0.62 15.69
CA ARG A 34 0.69 1.37 16.64
C ARG A 34 -0.63 1.80 16.05
N SER A 35 -0.60 2.29 14.82
CA SER A 35 -1.78 2.71 14.08
C SER A 35 -1.53 2.54 12.59
N TYR A 36 -2.58 2.47 11.80
CA TYR A 36 -2.49 2.39 10.36
C TYR A 36 -3.76 2.95 9.72
N GLY A 37 -3.70 3.25 8.43
CA GLY A 37 -4.87 3.59 7.64
C GLY A 37 -4.57 3.63 6.13
N PRO A 38 -5.60 3.72 5.28
CA PRO A 38 -7.01 3.92 5.64
C PRO A 38 -7.70 2.62 6.08
N PHE A 39 -8.88 2.73 6.71
CA PHE A 39 -9.77 1.59 6.91
C PHE A 39 -10.58 1.30 5.64
N SER A 40 -11.26 0.14 5.61
CA SER A 40 -12.06 -0.29 4.45
C SER A 40 -13.08 0.77 4.02
N SER A 41 -13.18 1.01 2.71
CA SER A 41 -14.10 1.97 2.12
C SER A 41 -14.52 1.57 0.70
N SER A 42 -15.72 1.99 0.30
CA SER A 42 -16.31 1.75 -1.01
C SER A 42 -15.75 2.70 -2.09
N SER A 43 -16.15 2.49 -3.35
CA SER A 43 -15.66 3.29 -4.47
C SER A 43 -16.21 4.71 -4.50
N ASN A 44 -15.46 5.59 -5.19
CA ASN A 44 -15.72 7.02 -5.34
C ASN A 44 -15.68 7.84 -4.05
N ALA A 45 -15.12 7.26 -2.98
CA ALA A 45 -14.89 7.94 -1.72
C ALA A 45 -13.51 8.62 -1.66
N SER A 46 -13.44 9.72 -0.92
CA SER A 46 -12.18 10.16 -0.32
C SER A 46 -11.98 9.41 0.98
N VAL A 47 -10.79 8.83 1.18
CA VAL A 47 -10.43 8.11 2.40
C VAL A 47 -9.37 8.86 3.17
N THR A 48 -9.50 8.83 4.49
CA THR A 48 -8.57 9.47 5.42
C THR A 48 -7.68 8.42 6.06
N VAL A 49 -6.38 8.69 6.07
CA VAL A 49 -5.40 7.99 6.90
C VAL A 49 -5.21 8.80 8.16
N GLY A 50 -5.62 8.26 9.30
CA GLY A 50 -5.37 8.86 10.61
C GLY A 50 -4.38 8.01 11.40
N LEU A 51 -3.23 8.59 11.76
CA LEU A 51 -2.22 7.94 12.59
C LEU A 51 -2.17 8.60 13.96
N SER A 52 -2.54 7.84 14.98
CA SER A 52 -2.67 8.28 16.38
C SER A 52 -1.76 7.47 17.32
N GLY A 53 -1.81 7.76 18.62
CA GLY A 53 -1.07 7.06 19.66
C GLY A 53 0.23 7.73 20.12
N PHE A 54 0.68 8.79 19.43
CA PHE A 54 1.75 9.69 19.86
C PHE A 54 1.46 11.10 19.35
N THR A 55 2.01 12.13 19.99
CA THR A 55 1.91 13.51 19.53
C THR A 55 3.08 13.85 18.58
N PRO A 56 2.82 14.52 17.44
CA PRO A 56 1.51 14.90 16.92
C PRO A 56 0.77 13.71 16.28
N ASN A 57 -0.56 13.78 16.27
CA ASN A 57 -1.35 12.95 15.37
C ASN A 57 -1.09 13.41 13.93
N VAL A 58 -0.95 12.47 13.00
CA VAL A 58 -0.71 12.77 11.59
C VAL A 58 -1.92 12.27 10.78
N SER A 59 -2.45 13.11 9.90
CA SER A 59 -3.60 12.76 9.07
C SER A 59 -3.47 13.31 7.66
N TRP A 60 -3.93 12.54 6.68
CA TRP A 60 -4.06 12.98 5.29
C TRP A 60 -5.19 12.25 4.58
N THR A 61 -5.70 12.82 3.50
CA THR A 61 -6.80 12.27 2.70
C THR A 61 -6.35 12.04 1.26
N PHE A 62 -6.88 11.01 0.61
CA PHE A 62 -6.72 10.79 -0.82
C PHE A 62 -7.98 10.18 -1.44
N ASN A 63 -8.16 10.40 -2.75
CA ASN A 63 -9.33 9.92 -3.49
C ASN A 63 -9.11 8.49 -4.00
N LEU A 64 -10.10 7.62 -3.81
CA LEU A 64 -10.07 6.26 -4.36
C LEU A 64 -10.47 6.21 -5.85
N TYR A 65 -11.02 7.30 -6.40
CA TYR A 65 -11.64 7.34 -7.72
C TYR A 65 -12.63 6.18 -7.85
N SER A 66 -12.68 5.47 -8.97
CA SER A 66 -13.55 4.29 -9.10
C SER A 66 -13.07 3.05 -8.35
N SER A 67 -11.96 3.09 -7.61
CA SER A 67 -11.45 1.94 -6.84
C SER A 67 -12.06 1.87 -5.44
N SER A 68 -11.99 0.71 -4.80
CA SER A 68 -12.29 0.54 -3.37
C SER A 68 -11.05 0.07 -2.62
N VAL A 69 -11.06 0.20 -1.29
CA VAL A 69 -10.00 -0.32 -0.43
C VAL A 69 -10.59 -1.26 0.61
N LYS A 70 -9.99 -2.44 0.76
CA LYS A 70 -10.21 -3.34 1.89
C LYS A 70 -8.99 -3.30 2.81
N ASP A 71 -9.23 -2.98 4.07
CA ASP A 71 -8.27 -3.19 5.16
C ASP A 71 -8.28 -4.67 5.59
N ASP A 72 -7.10 -5.26 5.67
CA ASP A 72 -6.84 -6.64 6.11
C ASP A 72 -5.67 -6.67 7.11
N SER A 73 -5.52 -5.60 7.88
CA SER A 73 -4.41 -5.38 8.82
C SER A 73 -4.61 -6.09 10.16
N SER A 74 -3.51 -6.27 10.91
CA SER A 74 -3.54 -6.78 12.28
C SER A 74 -2.44 -6.15 13.13
N LEU A 75 -2.86 -5.43 14.18
CA LEU A 75 -1.94 -4.87 15.17
C LEU A 75 -1.25 -5.97 15.99
N SER A 76 -1.97 -7.04 16.36
CA SER A 76 -1.41 -8.15 17.14
C SER A 76 -0.35 -8.91 16.37
N GLU A 77 -0.56 -9.12 15.07
CA GLU A 77 0.40 -9.75 14.16
C GLU A 77 1.42 -8.76 13.58
N LYS A 78 1.40 -7.50 14.03
CA LYS A 78 2.35 -6.44 13.66
C LYS A 78 2.45 -6.16 12.15
N TYR A 79 1.31 -6.16 11.44
CA TYR A 79 1.29 -5.77 10.02
C TYR A 79 0.05 -4.94 9.64
N ALA A 80 0.22 -4.06 8.67
CA ALA A 80 -0.87 -3.35 7.99
C ALA A 80 -0.96 -3.83 6.54
N ARG A 81 -2.17 -4.10 6.05
CA ARG A 81 -2.39 -4.62 4.69
C ARG A 81 -3.64 -3.98 4.09
N TRP A 82 -3.49 -3.50 2.86
CA TRP A 82 -4.56 -2.91 2.07
C TRP A 82 -4.68 -3.60 0.73
N ILE A 83 -5.91 -3.86 0.31
CA ILE A 83 -6.25 -4.42 -0.98
C ILE A 83 -7.07 -3.37 -1.73
N PHE A 84 -6.46 -2.72 -2.70
CA PHE A 84 -7.14 -1.77 -3.58
C PHE A 84 -7.71 -2.51 -4.78
N LYS A 85 -9.03 -2.43 -4.98
CA LYS A 85 -9.73 -3.09 -6.08
C LYS A 85 -10.17 -2.07 -7.11
N LEU A 86 -9.70 -2.24 -8.34
CA LEU A 86 -9.93 -1.34 -9.46
C LEU A 86 -10.88 -2.03 -10.44
N PRO A 87 -12.10 -1.50 -10.65
CA PRO A 87 -13.02 -2.05 -11.64
C PRO A 87 -12.41 -1.97 -13.05
N LEU A 88 -12.38 -3.10 -13.76
CA LEU A 88 -11.88 -3.14 -15.14
C LEU A 88 -12.76 -2.24 -16.04
N GLY A 89 -12.20 -1.76 -17.14
CA GLY A 89 -12.85 -0.84 -18.05
C GLY A 89 -12.83 0.63 -17.59
N THR A 90 -12.55 0.92 -16.32
CA THR A 90 -12.48 2.29 -15.77
C THR A 90 -11.16 3.00 -16.09
N SER A 91 -11.17 4.34 -16.04
CA SER A 91 -9.95 5.15 -16.16
C SER A 91 -8.95 4.84 -15.04
N THR A 92 -9.41 4.57 -13.82
CA THR A 92 -8.54 4.22 -12.69
C THR A 92 -7.78 2.92 -12.93
N ALA A 93 -8.40 1.92 -13.56
CA ALA A 93 -7.74 0.65 -13.90
C ALA A 93 -6.76 0.77 -15.08
N LYS A 94 -6.95 1.74 -15.97
CA LYS A 94 -6.14 1.93 -17.20
C LYS A 94 -4.96 2.89 -16.99
N ASN A 95 -5.09 3.84 -16.06
CA ASN A 95 -4.13 4.91 -15.82
C ASN A 95 -3.39 4.71 -14.49
N THR A 96 -2.50 5.66 -14.18
CA THR A 96 -1.81 5.69 -12.89
C THR A 96 -2.80 5.85 -11.74
N PHE A 97 -2.76 4.92 -10.80
CA PHE A 97 -3.46 5.00 -9.52
C PHE A 97 -2.45 5.19 -8.39
N VAL A 98 -2.60 6.27 -7.62
CA VAL A 98 -1.70 6.59 -6.50
C VAL A 98 -2.37 6.23 -5.19
N MET A 99 -1.91 5.14 -4.57
CA MET A 99 -2.29 4.77 -3.20
C MET A 99 -1.40 5.49 -2.18
N LYS A 100 -1.99 5.96 -1.08
CA LYS A 100 -1.26 6.62 0.01
C LYS A 100 -1.60 6.02 1.39
N PRO A 101 -1.50 4.69 1.58
CA PRO A 101 -1.68 4.10 2.91
C PRO A 101 -0.54 4.50 3.84
N GLY A 102 -0.78 4.43 5.14
CA GLY A 102 0.18 4.81 6.18
C GLY A 102 0.14 3.89 7.37
N ALA A 103 1.28 3.78 8.04
CA ALA A 103 1.44 3.04 9.29
C ALA A 103 2.33 3.85 10.24
N ARG A 104 2.01 3.81 11.53
CA ARG A 104 2.85 4.34 12.61
C ARG A 104 3.51 3.18 13.33
N ILE A 105 4.84 3.22 13.38
CA ILE A 105 5.68 2.19 13.98
C ILE A 105 6.50 2.85 15.08
N THR A 106 6.68 2.14 16.19
CA THR A 106 7.63 2.51 17.24
C THR A 106 8.66 1.42 17.44
N ASN A 107 9.89 1.82 17.73
CA ASN A 107 11.00 0.99 18.18
C ASN A 107 11.34 1.34 19.63
N ALA A 108 11.74 0.35 20.43
CA ALA A 108 12.28 0.61 21.76
C ALA A 108 13.79 0.89 21.73
N VAL A 109 14.51 0.33 20.76
CA VAL A 109 15.96 0.42 20.62
C VAL A 109 16.34 0.30 19.14
N GLY A 110 17.38 1.01 18.70
CA GLY A 110 18.02 0.80 17.40
C GLY A 110 17.26 1.45 16.22
N GLN A 111 17.40 0.88 15.03
CA GLN A 111 16.77 1.37 13.79
C GLN A 111 15.31 0.93 13.70
N VAL A 112 14.50 1.67 12.92
CA VAL A 112 13.16 1.25 12.51
C VAL A 112 13.25 0.47 11.20
N GLY A 113 13.04 -0.83 11.25
CA GLY A 113 12.97 -1.72 10.09
C GLY A 113 11.52 -2.03 9.68
N PHE A 114 11.21 -2.01 8.39
CA PHE A 114 9.92 -2.51 7.90
C PHE A 114 10.04 -3.18 6.55
N LYS A 115 9.20 -4.20 6.32
CA LYS A 115 9.05 -4.86 5.01
C LYS A 115 7.81 -4.32 4.31
N SER A 116 7.97 -3.89 3.07
CA SER A 116 6.87 -3.57 2.16
C SER A 116 6.83 -4.54 0.98
N THR A 117 5.65 -5.09 0.69
CA THR A 117 5.42 -5.88 -0.53
C THR A 117 4.24 -5.31 -1.31
N HIS A 118 4.33 -5.40 -2.63
CA HIS A 118 3.22 -5.10 -3.53
C HIS A 118 2.94 -6.28 -4.46
N ASN A 119 1.67 -6.65 -4.57
CA ASN A 119 1.17 -7.54 -5.62
C ASN A 119 0.23 -6.76 -6.53
N ILE A 120 0.37 -6.94 -7.84
CA ILE A 120 -0.43 -6.26 -8.85
C ILE A 120 -0.97 -7.29 -9.84
N ASP A 121 -2.29 -7.36 -9.95
CA ASP A 121 -2.97 -8.26 -10.89
C ASP A 121 -3.29 -7.52 -12.18
N TYR A 122 -2.66 -7.97 -13.28
CA TYR A 122 -2.82 -7.37 -14.61
C TYR A 122 -3.76 -8.17 -15.51
N TYR A 123 -4.61 -7.42 -16.22
CA TYR A 123 -5.52 -7.93 -17.22
C TYR A 123 -5.23 -7.26 -18.58
N LYS A 124 -5.43 -8.00 -19.67
CA LYS A 124 -5.40 -7.48 -21.05
C LYS A 124 -6.66 -7.93 -21.75
N ASN A 125 -7.44 -6.99 -22.29
CA ASN A 125 -8.73 -7.27 -22.93
C ASN A 125 -9.66 -8.14 -22.05
N LEU A 126 -9.75 -7.83 -20.75
CA LEU A 126 -10.51 -8.58 -19.73
C LEU A 126 -10.05 -10.02 -19.45
N ASN A 127 -8.97 -10.47 -20.07
CA ASN A 127 -8.34 -11.75 -19.74
C ASN A 127 -7.23 -11.55 -18.72
N SER A 128 -7.22 -12.38 -17.67
CA SER A 128 -6.13 -12.41 -16.69
C SER A 128 -4.82 -12.72 -17.40
N GLN A 129 -3.76 -11.98 -17.10
CA GLN A 129 -2.46 -12.16 -17.74
C GLN A 129 -1.41 -12.63 -16.76
N LYS A 130 -1.20 -11.87 -15.68
CA LYS A 130 -0.09 -12.09 -14.77
C LYS A 130 -0.30 -11.37 -13.44
N VAL A 131 0.11 -12.02 -12.36
CA VAL A 131 0.37 -11.38 -11.07
C VAL A 131 1.82 -10.92 -11.07
N TYR A 132 2.06 -9.63 -10.87
CA TYR A 132 3.39 -9.09 -10.63
C TYR A 132 3.59 -8.86 -9.13
N ASN A 133 4.71 -9.32 -8.59
CA ASN A 133 5.11 -9.10 -7.22
C ASN A 133 6.41 -8.28 -7.22
N THR A 134 6.48 -7.21 -6.41
CA THR A 134 7.67 -6.35 -6.33
C THR A 134 8.83 -6.97 -5.54
N GLY A 135 8.66 -8.18 -5.00
CA GLY A 135 9.46 -8.72 -3.92
C GLY A 135 9.18 -8.03 -2.58
N SER A 136 9.89 -8.47 -1.55
CA SER A 136 9.92 -7.79 -0.25
C SER A 136 11.01 -6.72 -0.25
N LEU A 137 10.60 -5.47 -0.17
CA LEU A 137 11.50 -4.35 0.05
C LEU A 137 11.65 -4.16 1.56
N THR A 138 12.88 -4.28 2.06
CA THR A 138 13.19 -4.01 3.47
C THR A 138 13.84 -2.64 3.56
N ARG A 139 13.32 -1.77 4.42
CA ARG A 139 13.91 -0.46 4.69
C ARG A 139 14.28 -0.36 6.16
N TYR A 140 15.45 0.21 6.43
CA TYR A 140 15.90 0.59 7.76
C TYR A 140 15.99 2.11 7.80
N LEU A 141 15.34 2.71 8.78
CA LEU A 141 15.44 4.12 9.07
C LEU A 141 16.25 4.27 10.35
N ASN A 142 17.33 5.05 10.30
CA ASN A 142 18.07 5.42 11.49
C ASN A 142 17.19 6.33 12.34
N ASP A 143 17.14 6.01 13.63
CA ASP A 143 16.50 6.83 14.67
C ASP A 143 17.42 7.99 15.12
N ARG A 144 18.51 8.24 14.38
CA ARG A 144 19.53 9.27 14.63
C ARG A 144 20.05 9.85 13.32
#